data_AF-A0AB36IES5-F1
#
_entry.id   AF-A0AB36IES5-F1
#
_cell.length_a   1.000
_cell.length_b   1.000
_cell.length_c   1.000
_cell.angle_alpha   90.00
_cell.angle_beta   90.00
_cell.angle_gamma   90.00
#
_symmetry.space_group_name_H-M   'P 1'
#
loop_
_entity.id
_entity.type
_entity.pdbx_description
1 polymer ?
#
loop_
_entity_poly.entity_id
_entity_poly.type
_entity_poly.pdbx_seq_one_letter_code
_entity_poly.pdbx_strand_id
1 'polypeptide(L)'
;MKRYGTLLGLHGKPKDRVLIIRKGAKQTRVGFSTDNGQTWDLDGELVEAETVLDDGGVLWEKYQRSPDAATWLTFGKQPNGYLSVHRVHKHVIKARLYEGGGRWSEITDFPPDQVLFDAGKAWPKEKTDKLAPTAATQEPKPLTTSTHHTGQRVSYIRVSTAEQNLARQREAIGSVDREFQDKISARSRAERQGLEDCINYLRAGDQLVVGSIDRLARSLSDLQTLIDQICSKGASIHFVKEHLDFSAESRDPRASLMLGILGSFAEFERSIIRERQAEGIALAKNQGKYKGRKKALTSEQIEQARARIEEGQSKTSIAKELGVGRATLYRALGQQ
;
A
#
# COMPACT_ATOMS: atom_id res chain seq x y z
N MET A 1 39.36 -3.01 40.74
CA MET A 1 38.27 -2.12 40.28
C MET A 1 37.72 -2.70 38.99
N LYS A 2 36.39 -2.85 38.83
CA LYS A 2 35.81 -3.36 37.58
C LYS A 2 36.09 -2.36 36.45
N ARG A 3 36.69 -2.82 35.35
CA ARG A 3 37.08 -1.98 34.21
C ARG A 3 36.05 -2.15 33.11
N TYR A 4 35.29 -1.11 32.80
CA TYR A 4 34.26 -1.16 31.76
C TYR A 4 34.74 -0.52 30.47
N GLY A 5 34.14 -0.92 29.36
CA GLY A 5 34.41 -0.36 28.04
C GLY A 5 33.20 -0.42 27.12
N THR A 6 33.34 0.16 25.94
CA THR A 6 32.36 0.13 24.86
C THR A 6 32.83 -0.83 23.78
N LEU A 7 32.04 -1.86 23.48
CA LEU A 7 32.27 -2.71 22.32
C LEU A 7 31.73 -2.02 21.07
N LEU A 8 32.50 -2.00 20.00
CA LEU A 8 32.14 -1.46 18.70
C LEU A 8 31.69 -2.58 17.76
N GLY A 9 30.66 -2.31 16.97
CA GLY A 9 30.17 -3.16 15.89
C GLY A 9 30.64 -2.70 14.51
N LEU A 10 29.91 -3.12 13.48
CA LEU A 10 30.19 -2.74 12.10
C LEU A 10 30.22 -1.21 11.92
N HIS A 11 31.22 -0.72 11.18
CA HIS A 11 31.46 0.71 10.93
C HIS A 11 31.77 1.54 12.19
N GLY A 12 32.27 0.93 13.26
CA GLY A 12 32.74 1.65 14.46
C GLY A 12 31.62 2.21 15.33
N LYS A 13 30.39 1.74 15.14
CA LYS A 13 29.25 2.14 15.99
C LYS A 13 29.26 1.39 17.31
N PRO A 14 28.93 2.04 18.45
CA PRO A 14 28.76 1.34 19.73
C PRO A 14 27.73 0.22 19.61
N LYS A 15 28.11 -0.98 20.08
CA LYS A 15 27.34 -2.21 20.03
C LYS A 15 26.87 -2.65 21.42
N ASP A 16 27.73 -2.53 22.44
CA ASP A 16 27.37 -2.91 23.81
C ASP A 16 28.29 -2.27 24.87
N ARG A 17 27.86 -2.28 26.14
CA ARG A 17 28.72 -2.07 27.31
C ARG A 17 29.33 -3.39 27.73
N VAL A 18 30.65 -3.41 27.92
CA VAL A 18 31.37 -4.64 28.31
C VAL A 18 32.22 -4.45 29.56
N LEU A 19 32.42 -5.53 30.31
CA LEU A 19 33.42 -5.61 31.37
C LEU A 19 34.72 -6.13 30.75
N ILE A 20 35.79 -5.35 30.81
CA ILE A 20 37.12 -5.76 30.34
C ILE A 20 37.75 -6.67 31.40
N ILE A 21 37.69 -7.99 31.17
CA ILE A 21 38.23 -9.01 32.06
C ILE A 21 39.76 -9.08 31.90
N ARG A 22 40.25 -9.12 30.65
CA ARG A 22 41.70 -9.10 30.35
C ARG A 22 41.97 -8.41 29.02
N LYS A 23 42.76 -7.34 29.05
CA LYS A 23 43.20 -6.61 27.86
C LYS A 23 44.40 -7.30 27.22
N GLY A 24 44.37 -7.51 25.91
CA GLY A 24 45.48 -8.07 25.14
C GLY A 24 45.75 -7.24 23.87
N ALA A 25 46.92 -7.43 23.28
CA ALA A 25 47.39 -6.62 22.15
C ALA A 25 46.63 -6.90 20.83
N LYS A 26 46.18 -8.14 20.63
CA LYS A 26 45.38 -8.55 19.45
C LYS A 26 43.93 -8.85 19.82
N GLN A 27 43.73 -9.51 20.94
CA GLN A 27 42.41 -9.89 21.44
C GLN A 27 42.24 -9.48 22.90
N THR A 28 41.05 -9.03 23.23
CA THR A 28 40.63 -8.64 24.58
C THR A 28 39.52 -9.58 25.03
N ARG A 29 39.62 -10.11 26.25
CA ARG A 29 38.54 -10.90 26.87
C ARG A 29 37.56 -9.95 27.55
N VAL A 30 36.30 -10.01 27.14
CA VAL A 30 35.23 -9.15 27.61
C VAL A 30 34.07 -9.97 28.17
N GLY A 31 33.48 -9.49 29.26
CA GLY A 31 32.25 -10.03 29.82
C GLY A 31 31.06 -9.19 29.39
N PHE A 32 29.97 -9.83 28.99
CA PHE A 32 28.70 -9.17 28.67
C PHE A 32 27.80 -9.14 29.90
N SER A 33 26.90 -8.16 29.96
CA SER A 33 25.91 -8.14 31.03
C SER A 33 24.74 -9.07 30.72
N THR A 34 24.33 -9.86 31.71
CA THR A 34 23.18 -10.77 31.60
C THR A 34 21.88 -10.16 32.12
N ASP A 35 21.96 -9.00 32.80
CA ASP A 35 20.80 -8.31 33.37
C ASP A 35 21.06 -6.79 33.48
N ASN A 36 20.92 -6.06 32.36
CA ASN A 36 20.95 -4.59 32.29
C ASN A 36 22.09 -3.89 33.07
N GLY A 37 23.27 -4.48 33.11
CA GLY A 37 24.47 -3.96 33.78
C GLY A 37 24.64 -4.38 35.24
N GLN A 38 23.70 -5.13 35.83
CA GLN A 38 23.76 -5.58 37.22
C GLN A 38 24.65 -6.83 37.38
N THR A 39 24.46 -7.82 36.52
CA THR A 39 25.23 -9.08 36.50
C THR A 39 26.08 -9.17 35.24
N TRP A 40 27.29 -9.70 35.36
CA TRP A 40 28.28 -9.79 34.28
C TRP A 40 28.79 -11.21 34.16
N ASP A 41 28.82 -11.73 32.93
CA ASP A 41 29.49 -12.98 32.61
C ASP A 41 31.00 -12.82 32.76
N LEU A 42 31.59 -13.60 33.67
CA LEU A 42 33.01 -13.55 34.00
C LEU A 42 33.84 -14.57 33.20
N ASP A 43 33.21 -15.55 32.56
CA ASP A 43 33.89 -16.51 31.69
C ASP A 43 34.33 -15.80 30.40
N GLY A 44 33.45 -14.93 29.89
CA GLY A 44 33.74 -13.91 28.89
C GLY A 44 34.11 -14.44 27.50
N GLU A 45 34.05 -13.56 26.51
CA GLU A 45 34.34 -13.83 25.11
C GLU A 45 35.61 -13.13 24.66
N LEU A 46 36.34 -13.72 23.70
CA LEU A 46 37.48 -13.07 23.04
C LEU A 46 36.97 -12.24 21.85
N VAL A 47 37.27 -10.94 21.87
CA VAL A 47 36.98 -10.03 20.77
C VAL A 47 38.26 -9.35 20.29
N GLU A 48 38.28 -8.90 19.04
CA GLU A 48 39.41 -8.14 18.48
C GLU A 48 39.63 -6.86 19.28
N ALA A 49 40.88 -6.61 19.70
CA ALA A 49 41.20 -5.53 20.63
C ALA A 49 40.81 -4.14 20.10
N GLU A 50 40.87 -3.95 18.78
CA GLU A 50 40.49 -2.70 18.10
C GLU A 50 38.99 -2.38 18.19
N THR A 51 38.16 -3.40 18.45
CA THR A 51 36.72 -3.23 18.61
C THR A 51 36.33 -2.85 20.04
N VAL A 52 37.27 -2.82 20.98
CA VAL A 52 36.99 -2.51 22.40
C VAL A 52 37.57 -1.16 22.78
N LEU A 53 36.71 -0.19 23.02
CA LEU A 53 37.09 1.09 23.60
C LEU A 53 37.10 1.00 25.11
N ASP A 54 38.22 1.41 25.69
CA ASP A 54 38.46 1.38 27.14
C ASP A 54 38.13 2.73 27.74
N ASP A 55 36.87 3.11 27.59
CA ASP A 55 36.34 4.45 27.88
C ASP A 55 35.43 4.45 29.11
N GLY A 56 35.49 3.41 29.94
CA GLY A 56 34.57 3.24 31.07
C GLY A 56 33.14 2.89 30.65
N GLY A 57 32.88 2.66 29.36
CA GLY A 57 31.53 2.53 28.82
C GLY A 57 30.88 3.87 28.50
N VAL A 58 31.62 4.99 28.51
CA VAL A 58 31.07 6.34 28.32
C VAL A 58 30.49 6.54 26.92
N LEU A 59 31.14 6.03 25.86
CA LEU A 59 30.61 6.13 24.51
C LEU A 59 29.34 5.29 24.36
N TRP A 60 29.28 4.10 24.95
CA TRP A 60 28.04 3.33 25.03
C TRP A 60 26.96 4.07 25.81
N GLU A 61 27.25 4.60 26.99
CA GLU A 61 26.28 5.35 27.79
C GLU A 61 25.80 6.61 27.05
N LYS A 62 26.68 7.30 26.32
CA LYS A 62 26.33 8.44 25.47
C LYS A 62 25.51 8.01 24.25
N TYR A 63 25.81 6.86 23.66
CA TYR A 63 25.07 6.27 22.54
C TYR A 63 23.67 5.83 22.96
N GLN A 64 23.54 5.20 24.13
CA GLN A 64 22.28 4.89 24.79
C GLN A 64 21.49 6.18 25.08
N ARG A 65 22.16 7.22 25.59
CA ARG A 65 21.57 8.55 25.84
C ARG A 65 21.30 9.37 24.57
N SER A 66 21.75 8.95 23.38
CA SER A 66 21.57 9.72 22.15
C SER A 66 21.29 8.86 20.90
N PRO A 67 20.02 8.48 20.67
CA PRO A 67 18.99 8.61 21.68
C PRO A 67 18.00 7.44 21.73
N ASP A 68 17.75 6.96 22.94
CA ASP A 68 16.45 6.44 23.39
C ASP A 68 15.27 7.39 23.13
N ALA A 69 15.44 8.50 22.39
CA ALA A 69 14.48 9.57 22.12
C ALA A 69 14.65 10.24 20.74
N ALA A 70 13.67 10.23 19.86
CA ALA A 70 13.79 10.89 18.55
C ALA A 70 12.56 11.72 18.23
N THR A 71 12.64 12.62 17.26
CA THR A 71 11.44 13.26 16.73
C THR A 71 10.90 12.45 15.56
N TRP A 72 9.65 12.03 15.65
CA TRP A 72 8.92 11.49 14.51
C TRP A 72 8.54 12.62 13.55
N LEU A 73 8.78 12.39 12.27
CA LEU A 73 8.43 13.29 11.19
C LEU A 73 7.24 12.76 10.40
N THR A 74 6.36 13.66 9.98
CA THR A 74 5.38 13.37 8.94
C THR A 74 6.04 13.18 7.56
N PHE A 75 5.28 12.70 6.58
CA PHE A 75 5.75 12.57 5.19
C PHE A 75 6.31 13.88 4.60
N GLY A 76 5.83 15.04 5.06
CA GLY A 76 6.35 16.36 4.69
C GLY A 76 7.59 16.81 5.47
N LYS A 77 8.26 15.90 6.19
CA LYS A 77 9.40 16.15 7.08
C LYS A 77 9.12 17.15 8.22
N GLN A 78 7.86 17.34 8.58
CA GLN A 78 7.47 18.19 9.71
C GLN A 78 7.49 17.41 11.02
N PRO A 79 8.06 17.96 12.11
CA PRO A 79 8.03 17.38 13.45
C PRO A 79 6.60 17.06 13.92
N ASN A 80 6.37 15.85 14.44
CA ASN A 80 5.02 15.38 14.76
C ASN A 80 4.90 14.49 16.01
N GLY A 81 6.01 14.09 16.65
CA GLY A 81 5.93 13.26 17.84
C GLY A 81 7.26 13.01 18.52
N TYR A 82 7.22 12.70 19.82
CA TYR A 82 8.39 12.28 20.60
C TYR A 82 8.46 10.76 20.62
N LEU A 83 9.45 10.17 19.97
CA LEU A 83 9.74 8.75 19.98
C LEU A 83 10.69 8.42 21.11
N SER A 84 10.66 7.17 21.56
CA SER A 84 11.73 6.54 22.31
C SER A 84 12.27 5.34 21.54
N VAL A 85 13.51 5.47 21.04
CA VAL A 85 14.10 4.51 20.10
C VAL A 85 14.67 3.32 20.84
N HIS A 86 14.24 2.13 20.45
CA HIS A 86 14.66 0.85 21.02
C HIS A 86 15.77 0.18 20.21
N ARG A 87 15.65 0.16 18.87
CA ARG A 87 16.69 -0.37 17.97
C ARG A 87 16.68 0.37 16.64
N VAL A 88 17.86 0.51 16.04
CA VAL A 88 18.04 1.10 14.71
C VAL A 88 18.56 0.04 13.76
N HIS A 89 17.80 -0.29 12.73
CA HIS A 89 18.21 -1.16 11.63
C HIS A 89 18.34 -0.36 10.32
N LYS A 90 18.96 -0.97 9.31
CA LYS A 90 19.23 -0.32 8.02
C LYS A 90 17.96 0.20 7.31
N HIS A 91 16.83 -0.49 7.49
CA HIS A 91 15.58 -0.20 6.78
C HIS A 91 14.40 0.10 7.72
N VAL A 92 14.61 0.04 9.03
CA VAL A 92 13.54 0.21 10.02
C VAL A 92 14.12 0.63 11.37
N ILE A 93 13.37 1.44 12.10
CA ILE A 93 13.69 1.87 13.46
C ILE A 93 12.59 1.34 14.38
N LYS A 94 12.96 0.54 15.36
CA LYS A 94 12.03 0.07 16.40
C LYS A 94 11.98 1.12 17.50
N ALA A 95 10.82 1.72 17.74
CA ALA A 95 10.65 2.78 18.74
C ALA A 95 9.23 2.76 19.32
N ARG A 96 9.01 3.43 20.45
CA ARG A 96 7.68 3.72 21.02
C ARG A 96 7.37 5.21 20.90
N LEU A 97 6.14 5.58 20.56
CA LEU A 97 5.69 6.98 20.51
C LEU A 97 5.12 7.40 21.87
N TYR A 98 5.48 8.61 22.33
CA TYR A 98 4.91 9.24 23.52
C TYR A 98 3.50 9.76 23.21
N GLU A 99 2.51 9.35 23.99
CA GLU A 99 1.09 9.69 23.79
C GLU A 99 0.63 10.88 24.65
N GLY A 100 1.48 11.33 25.60
CA GLY A 100 1.15 12.35 26.57
C GLY A 100 0.69 11.80 27.93
N GLY A 101 0.73 12.63 28.97
CA GLY A 101 0.34 12.25 30.34
C GLY A 101 1.20 11.12 30.93
N GLY A 102 2.46 11.00 30.50
CA GLY A 102 3.35 9.91 30.90
C GLY A 102 3.16 8.59 30.14
N ARG A 103 2.17 8.50 29.23
CA ARG A 103 1.86 7.28 28.47
C ARG A 103 2.74 7.12 27.23
N TRP A 104 3.00 5.86 26.91
CA TRP A 104 3.74 5.44 25.74
C TRP A 104 2.98 4.35 25.01
N SER A 105 3.05 4.36 23.69
CA SER A 105 2.61 3.25 22.84
C SER A 105 3.55 2.03 22.96
N GLU A 106 3.14 0.92 22.37
CA GLU A 106 3.99 -0.27 22.20
C GLU A 106 5.17 0.01 21.25
N ILE A 107 6.14 -0.90 21.22
CA ILE A 107 7.28 -0.80 20.29
C ILE A 107 6.80 -1.14 18.87
N THR A 108 6.93 -0.18 17.97
CA THR A 108 6.55 -0.32 16.56
C THR A 108 7.68 0.06 15.62
N ASP A 109 7.47 -0.21 14.33
CA ASP A 109 8.44 0.01 13.25
C ASP A 109 8.23 1.38 12.59
N PHE A 110 9.30 2.17 12.50
CA PHE A 110 9.34 3.48 11.87
C PHE A 110 10.30 3.48 10.68
N PRO A 111 9.94 4.07 9.53
CA PRO A 111 10.86 4.27 8.42
C PRO A 111 12.03 5.20 8.82
N PRO A 112 13.29 4.88 8.44
CA PRO A 112 14.45 5.70 8.80
C PRO A 112 14.37 7.17 8.35
N ASP A 113 13.69 7.45 7.24
CA ASP A 113 13.49 8.79 6.69
C ASP A 113 12.45 9.63 7.46
N GLN A 114 11.66 8.98 8.33
CA GLN A 114 10.67 9.62 9.19
C GLN A 114 11.13 9.78 10.64
N VAL A 115 12.37 9.45 10.95
CA VAL A 115 12.91 9.58 12.32
C VAL A 115 14.08 10.55 12.31
N LEU A 116 13.88 11.68 12.98
CA LEU A 116 14.92 12.65 13.22
C LEU A 116 15.57 12.35 14.58
N PHE A 117 16.82 11.89 14.56
CA PHE A 117 17.61 11.61 15.77
C PHE A 117 18.15 12.90 16.41
N ASP A 118 17.23 13.77 16.85
CA ASP A 118 17.52 15.07 17.48
C ASP A 118 17.29 15.07 18.99
N ALA A 119 17.20 13.89 19.61
CA ALA A 119 16.82 13.73 21.02
C ALA A 119 15.40 14.23 21.35
N GLY A 120 14.52 14.34 20.35
CA GLY A 120 13.17 14.86 20.52
C GLY A 120 13.09 16.38 20.64
N LYS A 121 14.14 17.12 20.25
CA LYS A 121 14.21 18.58 20.35
C LYS A 121 13.14 19.28 19.51
N ALA A 122 12.87 18.80 18.30
CA ALA A 122 11.89 19.40 17.41
C ALA A 122 10.43 19.09 17.83
N TRP A 123 10.23 18.08 18.69
CA TRP A 123 8.93 17.79 19.30
C TRP A 123 9.08 17.29 20.76
N PRO A 124 9.22 18.18 21.75
CA PRO A 124 9.43 17.78 23.14
C PRO A 124 8.16 17.20 23.80
N LYS A 125 8.31 16.42 24.87
CA LYS A 125 7.19 15.75 25.54
C LYS A 125 6.12 16.70 26.03
N GLU A 126 6.52 17.86 26.56
CA GLU A 126 5.62 18.89 27.08
C GLU A 126 4.69 19.44 26.00
N LYS A 127 5.13 19.42 24.73
CA LYS A 127 4.28 19.78 23.59
C LYS A 127 3.19 18.73 23.38
N THR A 128 3.54 17.45 23.51
CA THR A 128 2.59 16.33 23.45
C THR A 128 1.63 16.36 24.64
N ASP A 129 2.12 16.62 25.85
CA ASP A 129 1.28 16.72 27.06
C ASP A 129 0.27 17.87 26.99
N LYS A 130 0.62 18.99 26.35
CA LYS A 130 -0.29 20.13 26.11
C LYS A 130 -1.32 19.85 25.02
N LEU A 131 -1.00 18.95 24.09
CA LEU A 131 -1.89 18.53 23.00
C LEU A 131 -2.74 17.31 23.40
N ALA A 132 -2.33 16.58 24.43
CA ALA A 132 -3.06 15.45 24.99
C ALA A 132 -4.27 15.97 25.79
N PRO A 133 -5.49 15.45 25.53
CA PRO A 133 -6.66 15.86 26.30
C PRO A 133 -6.47 15.52 27.78
N THR A 134 -6.73 16.49 28.67
CA THR A 134 -6.63 16.32 30.13
C THR A 134 -7.45 15.11 30.57
N ALA A 135 -6.77 14.13 31.16
CA ALA A 135 -7.33 12.85 31.55
C ALA A 135 -8.35 12.97 32.69
N ALA A 136 -9.63 12.86 32.36
CA ALA A 136 -10.64 12.27 33.25
C ALA A 136 -11.71 11.60 32.38
N THR A 137 -11.85 10.29 32.56
CA THR A 137 -12.86 9.38 31.99
C THR A 137 -12.48 8.68 30.66
N GLN A 138 -12.30 7.36 30.80
CA GLN A 138 -12.26 6.26 29.80
C GLN A 138 -10.88 5.76 29.31
N GLU A 139 -10.62 4.50 29.65
CA GLU A 139 -9.55 3.63 29.13
C GLU A 139 -9.59 3.55 27.59
N PRO A 140 -8.45 3.40 26.91
CA PRO A 140 -8.45 3.17 25.47
C PRO A 140 -8.81 1.72 25.15
N LYS A 141 -9.97 1.53 24.50
CA LYS A 141 -10.25 0.30 23.72
C LYS A 141 -9.23 0.19 22.56
N PRO A 142 -8.92 -1.04 22.08
CA PRO A 142 -7.93 -1.25 21.03
C PRO A 142 -8.28 -0.45 19.78
N LEU A 143 -7.24 -0.10 18.99
CA LEU A 143 -7.31 0.54 17.66
C LEU A 143 -8.28 -0.21 16.74
N THR A 144 -9.53 0.07 16.94
CA THR A 144 -10.61 -0.08 16.01
C THR A 144 -10.96 1.36 15.72
N THR A 145 -10.57 1.83 14.53
CA THR A 145 -11.24 2.97 13.94
C THR A 145 -12.67 2.51 13.61
N SER A 146 -13.47 2.23 14.64
CA SER A 146 -14.91 2.32 14.51
C SER A 146 -15.19 3.81 14.58
N THR A 147 -15.08 4.48 13.43
CA THR A 147 -16.08 5.48 13.10
C THR A 147 -17.40 4.81 13.45
N HIS A 148 -18.02 5.23 14.56
CA HIS A 148 -19.35 4.79 14.90
C HIS A 148 -20.25 5.32 13.79
N HIS A 149 -20.39 4.54 12.73
CA HIS A 149 -21.46 4.72 11.78
C HIS A 149 -22.73 4.45 12.61
N THR A 150 -23.53 5.49 12.80
CA THR A 150 -24.84 5.35 13.45
C THR A 150 -25.83 4.63 12.53
N GLY A 151 -25.46 4.47 11.24
CA GLY A 151 -26.20 3.75 10.21
C GLY A 151 -25.63 2.36 9.90
N GLN A 152 -25.81 1.90 8.66
CA GLN A 152 -25.40 0.58 8.19
C GLN A 152 -24.01 0.57 7.56
N ARG A 153 -23.38 -0.60 7.61
CA ARG A 153 -22.14 -0.93 6.91
C ARG A 153 -22.50 -1.59 5.58
N VAL A 154 -22.28 -0.89 4.47
CA VAL A 154 -22.63 -1.33 3.12
C VAL A 154 -21.35 -1.61 2.35
N SER A 155 -21.26 -2.71 1.61
CA SER A 155 -20.13 -2.95 0.69
C SER A 155 -20.50 -2.79 -0.78
N TYR A 156 -19.50 -2.41 -1.56
CA TYR A 156 -19.55 -2.47 -3.01
C TYR A 156 -18.37 -3.28 -3.56
N ILE A 157 -18.68 -4.29 -4.39
CA ILE A 157 -17.69 -5.19 -4.98
C ILE A 157 -17.79 -5.17 -6.50
N ARG A 158 -16.67 -4.94 -7.18
CA ARG A 158 -16.59 -5.06 -8.64
C ARG A 158 -15.78 -6.30 -9.03
N VAL A 159 -16.40 -7.23 -9.73
CA VAL A 159 -15.77 -8.51 -10.12
C VAL A 159 -15.62 -8.66 -11.63
N SER A 160 -14.45 -9.12 -12.06
CA SER A 160 -14.29 -9.79 -13.35
C SER A 160 -14.74 -11.25 -13.21
N THR A 161 -14.96 -11.96 -14.32
CA THR A 161 -15.46 -13.34 -14.38
C THR A 161 -14.68 -14.41 -13.60
N ALA A 162 -13.65 -14.06 -12.82
CA ALA A 162 -12.88 -14.96 -11.98
C ALA A 162 -13.42 -15.01 -10.54
N GLU A 163 -14.15 -16.08 -10.21
CA GLU A 163 -14.76 -16.33 -8.89
C GLU A 163 -13.76 -16.35 -7.73
N GLN A 164 -12.51 -16.73 -7.99
CA GLN A 164 -11.46 -16.81 -6.96
C GLN A 164 -11.07 -15.45 -6.34
N ASN A 165 -11.34 -14.31 -7.00
CA ASN A 165 -11.00 -12.99 -6.48
C ASN A 165 -12.07 -12.44 -5.50
N LEU A 166 -13.27 -13.02 -5.50
CA LEU A 166 -14.43 -12.51 -4.76
C LEU A 166 -14.39 -12.90 -3.28
N ALA A 167 -14.00 -14.13 -2.98
CA ALA A 167 -13.87 -14.62 -1.60
C ALA A 167 -12.84 -13.81 -0.78
N ARG A 168 -11.66 -13.54 -1.36
CA ARG A 168 -10.62 -12.72 -0.71
C ARG A 168 -11.05 -11.28 -0.44
N GLN A 169 -11.88 -10.70 -1.32
CA GLN A 169 -12.40 -9.35 -1.10
C GLN A 169 -13.42 -9.31 0.03
N ARG A 170 -14.34 -10.28 0.10
CA ARG A 170 -15.29 -10.39 1.21
C ARG A 170 -14.61 -10.60 2.55
N GLU A 171 -13.57 -11.42 2.59
CA GLU A 171 -12.76 -11.64 3.80
C GLU A 171 -12.08 -10.34 4.26
N ALA A 172 -11.50 -9.58 3.34
CA ALA A 172 -10.85 -8.30 3.67
C ALA A 172 -11.85 -7.21 4.12
N ILE A 173 -13.06 -7.18 3.54
CA ILE A 173 -14.12 -6.22 3.89
C ILE A 173 -14.76 -6.55 5.26
N GLY A 174 -14.84 -7.83 5.60
CA GLY A 174 -15.47 -8.31 6.83
C GLY A 174 -16.99 -8.24 6.78
N SER A 175 -17.62 -8.19 7.95
CA SER A 175 -19.09 -8.18 8.08
C SER A 175 -19.70 -6.87 7.58
N VAL A 176 -20.79 -7.00 6.81
CA VAL A 176 -21.57 -5.90 6.25
C VAL A 176 -23.05 -6.22 6.30
N ASP A 177 -23.88 -5.18 6.44
CA ASP A 177 -25.34 -5.28 6.50
C ASP A 177 -25.94 -5.45 5.09
N ARG A 178 -25.27 -4.88 4.08
CA ARG A 178 -25.72 -4.94 2.68
C ARG A 178 -24.53 -4.97 1.74
N GLU A 179 -24.59 -5.82 0.71
CA GLU A 179 -23.58 -5.88 -0.35
C GLU A 179 -24.21 -5.55 -1.71
N PHE A 180 -23.54 -4.71 -2.49
CA PHE A 180 -23.84 -4.42 -3.89
C PHE A 180 -22.68 -4.88 -4.77
N GLN A 181 -22.99 -5.32 -5.99
CA GLN A 181 -21.96 -5.84 -6.89
C GLN A 181 -22.18 -5.48 -8.36
N ASP A 182 -21.07 -5.26 -9.07
CA ASP A 182 -21.04 -5.10 -10.52
C ASP A 182 -20.14 -6.16 -11.18
N LYS A 183 -20.62 -6.73 -12.30
CA LYS A 183 -19.89 -7.73 -13.08
C LYS A 183 -19.30 -7.10 -14.36
N ILE A 184 -17.98 -7.14 -14.49
CA ILE A 184 -17.29 -6.71 -15.71
C ILE A 184 -17.46 -7.79 -16.77
N SER A 185 -18.38 -7.56 -17.73
CA SER A 185 -18.47 -8.40 -18.92
C SER A 185 -17.37 -8.03 -19.92
N ALA A 186 -16.75 -9.02 -20.57
CA ALA A 186 -15.66 -8.79 -21.54
C ALA A 186 -16.11 -8.04 -22.82
N ARG A 187 -17.42 -7.80 -23.02
CA ARG A 187 -17.98 -7.33 -24.29
C ARG A 187 -18.71 -5.98 -24.20
N SER A 188 -18.98 -5.48 -23.00
CA SER A 188 -19.60 -4.17 -22.80
C SER A 188 -18.80 -3.37 -21.78
N ARG A 189 -18.63 -2.07 -22.05
CA ARG A 189 -18.21 -1.06 -21.06
C ARG A 189 -19.33 -0.95 -20.03
N ALA A 190 -19.40 -1.94 -19.14
CA ALA A 190 -20.57 -2.21 -18.31
C ALA A 190 -21.01 -0.96 -17.53
N GLU A 191 -22.30 -0.65 -17.64
CA GLU A 191 -23.03 0.28 -16.79
C GLU A 191 -22.87 -0.18 -15.33
N ARG A 192 -22.64 0.77 -14.42
CA ARG A 192 -22.34 0.49 -13.01
C ARG A 192 -23.62 0.53 -12.18
N GLN A 193 -24.63 -0.20 -12.64
CA GLN A 193 -25.95 -0.16 -12.01
C GLN A 193 -25.87 -0.56 -10.54
N GLY A 194 -25.03 -1.55 -10.19
CA GLY A 194 -24.83 -1.95 -8.80
C GLY A 194 -24.21 -0.85 -7.94
N LEU A 195 -23.30 -0.04 -8.49
CA LEU A 195 -22.78 1.13 -7.77
C LEU A 195 -23.87 2.22 -7.62
N GLU A 196 -24.63 2.50 -8.68
CA GLU A 196 -25.69 3.52 -8.63
C GLU A 196 -26.75 3.15 -7.59
N ASP A 197 -27.18 1.89 -7.57
CA ASP A 197 -28.11 1.35 -6.59
C ASP A 197 -27.53 1.44 -5.16
N CYS A 198 -26.24 1.16 -5.01
CA CYS A 198 -25.54 1.31 -3.73
C CYS A 198 -25.56 2.76 -3.25
N ILE A 199 -25.22 3.72 -4.13
CA ILE A 199 -25.22 5.15 -3.78
C ILE A 199 -26.62 5.62 -3.43
N ASN A 200 -27.64 5.15 -4.15
CA ASN A 200 -29.04 5.47 -3.87
C ASN A 200 -29.54 4.87 -2.55
N TYR A 201 -29.02 3.72 -2.16
CA TYR A 201 -29.33 3.08 -0.90
C TYR A 201 -28.75 3.81 0.32
N LEU A 202 -27.54 4.36 0.19
CA LEU A 202 -26.82 5.03 1.29
C LEU A 202 -27.59 6.23 1.86
N ARG A 203 -27.57 6.32 3.19
CA ARG A 203 -28.18 7.39 4.00
C ARG A 203 -27.15 8.02 4.93
N ALA A 204 -27.52 9.15 5.53
CA ALA A 204 -26.70 9.80 6.53
C ALA A 204 -26.36 8.84 7.68
N GLY A 205 -25.08 8.79 8.06
CA GLY A 205 -24.58 7.89 9.09
C GLY A 205 -24.18 6.49 8.60
N ASP A 206 -24.46 6.12 7.34
CA ASP A 206 -23.98 4.85 6.75
C ASP A 206 -22.49 4.93 6.38
N GLN A 207 -21.85 3.76 6.30
CA GLN A 207 -20.46 3.62 5.82
C GLN A 207 -20.41 2.68 4.62
N LEU A 208 -19.94 3.17 3.48
CA LEU A 208 -19.58 2.38 2.32
C LEU A 208 -18.17 1.81 2.47
N VAL A 209 -18.02 0.49 2.48
CA VAL A 209 -16.74 -0.21 2.54
C VAL A 209 -16.38 -0.77 1.17
N VAL A 210 -15.20 -0.42 0.67
CA VAL A 210 -14.69 -0.88 -0.62
C VAL A 210 -13.30 -1.48 -0.47
N GLY A 211 -13.04 -2.59 -1.17
CA GLY A 211 -11.77 -3.29 -1.06
C GLY A 211 -10.55 -2.45 -1.47
N SER A 212 -10.67 -1.64 -2.53
CA SER A 212 -9.62 -0.72 -2.97
C SER A 212 -10.14 0.38 -3.90
N ILE A 213 -9.38 1.47 -4.04
CA ILE A 213 -9.74 2.61 -4.89
C ILE A 213 -9.99 2.21 -6.36
N ASP A 214 -9.14 1.35 -6.93
CA ASP A 214 -9.25 0.93 -8.34
C ASP A 214 -10.54 0.14 -8.64
N ARG A 215 -11.17 -0.42 -7.60
CA ARG A 215 -12.45 -1.13 -7.68
C ARG A 215 -13.64 -0.18 -7.60
N LEU A 216 -13.49 0.96 -6.94
CA LEU A 216 -14.50 2.01 -6.87
C LEU A 216 -14.44 3.00 -8.04
N ALA A 217 -13.27 3.41 -8.52
CA ALA A 217 -13.17 4.54 -9.45
C ALA A 217 -12.39 4.21 -10.72
N ARG A 218 -12.82 4.80 -11.84
CA ARG A 218 -12.17 4.68 -13.15
C ARG A 218 -11.10 5.73 -13.37
N SER A 219 -11.12 6.84 -12.65
CA SER A 219 -10.12 7.93 -12.68
C SER A 219 -10.13 8.65 -11.33
N LEU A 220 -9.16 9.56 -11.11
CA LEU A 220 -9.20 10.44 -9.94
C LEU A 220 -10.42 11.35 -9.95
N SER A 221 -10.81 11.89 -11.10
CA SER A 221 -12.01 12.71 -11.24
C SER A 221 -13.30 11.95 -10.91
N ASP A 222 -13.40 10.68 -11.33
CA ASP A 222 -14.50 9.78 -10.97
C ASP A 222 -14.50 9.51 -9.47
N LEU A 223 -13.34 9.26 -8.87
CA LEU A 223 -13.19 9.04 -7.42
C LEU A 223 -13.67 10.25 -6.62
N GLN A 224 -13.21 11.45 -6.96
CA GLN A 224 -13.59 12.68 -6.28
C GLN A 224 -15.10 12.91 -6.37
N THR A 225 -15.68 12.72 -7.56
CA THR A 225 -17.12 12.85 -7.78
C THR A 225 -17.91 11.87 -6.91
N LEU A 226 -17.48 10.62 -6.82
CA LEU A 226 -18.14 9.60 -5.99
C LEU A 226 -18.05 9.91 -4.50
N ILE A 227 -16.89 10.39 -4.04
CA ILE A 227 -16.70 10.79 -2.64
C ILE A 227 -17.61 11.97 -2.30
N ASP A 228 -17.64 13.00 -3.14
CA ASP A 228 -18.50 14.16 -2.93
C ASP A 228 -19.99 13.78 -2.91
N GLN A 229 -20.42 12.88 -3.80
CA GLN A 229 -21.80 12.38 -3.85
C GLN A 229 -22.20 11.61 -2.57
N ILE A 230 -21.31 10.78 -2.03
CA ILE A 230 -21.60 9.98 -0.83
C ILE A 230 -21.52 10.84 0.43
N CYS A 231 -20.49 11.68 0.55
CA CYS A 231 -20.32 12.59 1.67
C CYS A 231 -21.43 13.66 1.72
N SER A 232 -21.91 14.16 0.58
CA SER A 232 -23.04 15.10 0.56
C SER A 232 -24.35 14.50 1.08
N LYS A 233 -24.50 13.17 1.06
CA LYS A 233 -25.61 12.45 1.70
C LYS A 233 -25.41 12.25 3.22
N GLY A 234 -24.28 12.67 3.77
CA GLY A 234 -23.91 12.42 5.17
C GLY A 234 -23.40 11.01 5.44
N ALA A 235 -23.13 10.23 4.38
CA ALA A 235 -22.51 8.92 4.49
C ALA A 235 -20.97 9.03 4.46
N SER A 236 -20.29 7.94 4.82
CA SER A 236 -18.84 7.84 4.81
C SER A 236 -18.36 6.72 3.88
N ILE A 237 -17.09 6.75 3.48
CA ILE A 237 -16.46 5.73 2.64
C ILE A 237 -15.17 5.27 3.32
N HIS A 238 -14.95 3.95 3.36
CA HIS A 238 -13.73 3.31 3.83
C HIS A 238 -13.10 2.45 2.72
N PHE A 239 -11.81 2.66 2.45
CA PHE A 239 -11.01 1.82 1.57
C PHE A 239 -10.11 0.89 2.38
N VAL A 240 -10.36 -0.42 2.26
CA VAL A 240 -9.68 -1.45 3.06
C VAL A 240 -8.18 -1.50 2.76
N LYS A 241 -7.80 -1.57 1.48
CA LYS A 241 -6.39 -1.72 1.08
C LYS A 241 -5.57 -0.46 1.36
N GLU A 242 -6.14 0.71 1.11
CA GLU A 242 -5.46 1.99 1.30
C GLU A 242 -5.56 2.52 2.73
N HIS A 243 -6.40 1.91 3.58
CA HIS A 243 -6.70 2.36 4.95
C HIS A 243 -7.12 3.83 5.01
N LEU A 244 -8.05 4.22 4.14
CA LEU A 244 -8.52 5.60 4.02
C LEU A 244 -10.01 5.72 4.27
N ASP A 245 -10.36 6.77 5.01
CA ASP A 245 -11.73 7.11 5.36
C ASP A 245 -12.07 8.52 4.87
N PHE A 246 -13.26 8.66 4.30
CA PHE A 246 -13.85 9.92 3.85
C PHE A 246 -15.22 10.09 4.47
N SER A 247 -15.51 11.25 5.07
CA SER A 247 -16.82 11.54 5.65
C SER A 247 -17.18 13.01 5.47
N ALA A 248 -18.48 13.32 5.57
CA ALA A 248 -19.00 14.68 5.50
C ALA A 248 -18.43 15.62 6.59
N GLU A 249 -18.16 15.05 7.77
CA GLU A 249 -17.62 15.75 8.95
C GLU A 249 -16.09 15.90 8.86
N SER A 250 -15.42 14.96 8.19
CA SER A 250 -14.00 15.01 7.90
C SER A 250 -13.72 15.80 6.62
N ARG A 251 -13.84 17.13 6.70
CA ARG A 251 -13.12 18.02 5.78
C ARG A 251 -11.63 18.08 6.16
N ASP A 252 -10.97 16.92 6.34
CA ASP A 252 -9.53 16.91 6.58
C ASP A 252 -8.83 17.26 5.26
N PRO A 253 -8.11 18.40 5.18
CA PRO A 253 -7.32 18.75 4.00
C PRO A 253 -6.30 17.67 3.62
N ARG A 254 -5.90 16.83 4.59
CA ARG A 254 -5.00 15.68 4.36
C ARG A 254 -5.67 14.57 3.57
N ALA A 255 -6.95 14.31 3.80
CA ALA A 255 -7.71 13.30 3.03
C ALA A 255 -7.85 13.75 1.56
N SER A 256 -8.13 15.03 1.33
CA SER A 256 -8.17 15.62 -0.01
C SER A 256 -6.81 15.59 -0.72
N LEU A 257 -5.72 15.91 0.00
CA LEU A 257 -4.36 15.81 -0.54
C LEU A 257 -3.97 14.36 -0.86
N MET A 258 -4.30 13.42 0.03
CA MET A 258 -4.03 12.00 -0.15
C MET A 258 -4.78 11.42 -1.35
N LEU A 259 -6.03 11.85 -1.58
CA LEU A 259 -6.78 11.54 -2.81
C LEU A 259 -6.06 12.03 -4.05
N GLY A 260 -5.61 13.29 -4.04
CA GLY A 260 -4.83 13.86 -5.14
C GLY A 260 -3.58 13.03 -5.45
N ILE A 261 -2.81 12.68 -4.42
CA ILE A 261 -1.58 11.88 -4.55
C ILE A 261 -1.89 10.47 -5.07
N LEU A 262 -2.90 9.79 -4.53
CA LEU A 262 -3.27 8.43 -4.94
C LEU A 262 -3.83 8.37 -6.36
N GLY A 263 -4.59 9.39 -6.76
CA GLY A 263 -5.04 9.52 -8.14
C GLY A 263 -3.88 9.69 -9.12
N SER A 264 -2.92 10.56 -8.80
CA SER A 264 -1.71 10.73 -9.62
C SER A 264 -0.89 9.44 -9.70
N PHE A 265 -0.75 8.69 -8.60
CA PHE A 265 -0.01 7.43 -8.59
C PHE A 265 -0.70 6.32 -9.40
N ALA A 266 -2.03 6.24 -9.34
CA ALA A 266 -2.81 5.28 -10.13
C ALA A 266 -2.80 5.59 -11.63
N GLU A 267 -2.79 6.89 -12.00
CA GLU A 267 -2.62 7.30 -13.40
C GLU A 267 -1.21 6.98 -13.92
N PHE A 268 -0.20 7.22 -13.09
CA PHE A 268 1.20 6.86 -13.36
C PHE A 268 1.38 5.34 -13.54
N GLU A 269 0.82 4.51 -12.66
CA GLU A 269 0.92 3.06 -12.81
C GLU A 269 0.26 2.58 -14.12
N ARG A 270 -0.91 3.14 -14.46
CA ARG A 270 -1.58 2.82 -15.74
C ARG A 270 -0.78 3.28 -16.95
N SER A 271 -0.11 4.43 -16.90
CA SER A 271 0.73 4.87 -18.01
C SER A 271 1.90 3.92 -18.24
N ILE A 272 2.56 3.47 -17.16
CA ILE A 272 3.65 2.47 -17.24
C ILE A 272 3.15 1.11 -17.78
N ILE A 273 1.98 0.64 -17.37
CA ILE A 273 1.41 -0.61 -17.89
C ILE A 273 1.12 -0.48 -19.40
N ARG A 274 0.54 0.64 -19.84
CA ARG A 274 0.25 0.89 -21.26
C ARG A 274 1.53 1.01 -22.08
N GLU A 275 2.56 1.66 -21.55
CA GLU A 275 3.86 1.80 -22.19
C GLU A 275 4.50 0.43 -22.41
N ARG A 276 4.57 -0.41 -21.38
CA ARG A 276 5.07 -1.79 -21.49
C ARG A 276 4.23 -2.64 -22.46
N GLN A 277 2.92 -2.46 -22.47
CA GLN A 277 2.04 -3.13 -23.42
C GLN A 277 2.36 -2.68 -24.85
N ALA A 278 2.54 -1.38 -25.08
CA ALA A 278 2.90 -0.83 -26.37
C ALA A 278 4.27 -1.35 -26.84
N GLU A 279 5.27 -1.39 -25.95
CA GLU A 279 6.58 -2.00 -26.20
C GLU A 279 6.47 -3.48 -26.57
N GLY A 280 5.70 -4.26 -25.79
CA GLY A 280 5.44 -5.66 -26.08
C GLY A 280 4.73 -5.89 -27.42
N ILE A 281 3.77 -5.02 -27.77
CA ILE A 281 3.11 -5.02 -29.07
C ILE A 281 4.10 -4.68 -30.19
N ALA A 282 4.95 -3.67 -30.01
CA ALA A 282 5.97 -3.28 -30.99
C ALA A 282 6.96 -4.42 -31.23
N LEU A 283 7.44 -5.07 -30.16
CA LEU A 283 8.33 -6.22 -30.24
C LEU A 283 7.67 -7.41 -30.95
N ALA A 284 6.42 -7.71 -30.62
CA ALA A 284 5.65 -8.78 -31.28
C ALA A 284 5.29 -8.46 -32.75
N LYS A 285 5.12 -7.18 -33.10
CA LYS A 285 5.00 -6.74 -34.51
C LYS A 285 6.31 -6.94 -35.26
N ASN A 286 7.44 -6.54 -34.69
CA ASN A 286 8.77 -6.74 -35.28
C ASN A 286 9.12 -8.23 -35.45
N GLN A 287 8.66 -9.09 -34.53
CA GLN A 287 8.78 -10.54 -34.63
C GLN A 287 7.76 -11.20 -35.57
N GLY A 288 6.88 -10.42 -36.23
CA GLY A 288 5.90 -10.94 -37.18
C GLY A 288 4.79 -11.81 -36.55
N LYS A 289 4.58 -11.76 -35.23
CA LYS A 289 3.55 -12.58 -34.55
C LYS A 289 2.12 -12.17 -34.94
N TYR A 290 1.90 -10.90 -35.26
CA TYR A 290 0.59 -10.40 -35.68
C TYR A 290 0.36 -10.68 -37.17
N LYS A 291 -0.27 -11.82 -37.50
CA LYS A 291 -0.66 -12.18 -38.88
C LYS A 291 -2.01 -11.60 -39.33
N GLY A 292 -2.52 -10.59 -38.61
CA GLY A 292 -3.83 -10.00 -38.84
C GLY A 292 -5.00 -10.97 -38.56
N ARG A 293 -6.22 -10.54 -38.90
CA ARG A 293 -7.40 -11.39 -38.83
C ARG A 293 -7.29 -12.49 -39.91
N LYS A 294 -7.43 -13.76 -39.51
CA LYS A 294 -7.48 -14.88 -40.47
C LYS A 294 -8.54 -14.58 -41.55
N LYS A 295 -8.21 -14.85 -42.81
CA LYS A 295 -9.15 -14.70 -43.93
C LYS A 295 -10.39 -15.54 -43.65
N ALA A 296 -11.58 -14.96 -43.89
CA ALA A 296 -12.85 -15.60 -43.61
C ALA A 296 -13.25 -16.67 -44.64
N LEU A 297 -12.64 -16.63 -45.83
CA LEU A 297 -12.80 -17.61 -46.90
C LEU A 297 -11.43 -18.14 -47.30
N THR A 298 -11.35 -19.44 -47.61
CA THR A 298 -10.17 -20.07 -48.22
C THR A 298 -10.09 -19.72 -49.72
N SER A 299 -8.92 -19.93 -50.34
CA SER A 299 -8.76 -19.73 -51.79
C SER A 299 -9.74 -20.58 -52.60
N GLU A 300 -9.93 -21.83 -52.17
CA GLU A 300 -10.84 -22.79 -52.80
C GLU A 300 -12.31 -22.35 -52.70
N GLN A 301 -12.72 -21.78 -51.55
CA GLN A 301 -14.07 -21.20 -51.40
C GLN A 301 -14.25 -19.95 -52.28
N ILE A 302 -13.19 -19.18 -52.54
CA ILE A 302 -13.24 -18.02 -53.43
C ILE A 302 -13.36 -18.47 -54.89
N GLU A 303 -12.63 -19.51 -55.30
CA GLU A 303 -12.74 -20.10 -56.65
C GLU A 303 -14.11 -20.72 -56.89
N GLN A 304 -14.63 -21.50 -55.93
CA GLN A 304 -15.99 -22.03 -55.99
C GLN A 304 -17.05 -20.92 -56.08
N ALA A 305 -16.85 -19.81 -55.33
CA ALA A 305 -17.74 -18.67 -55.43
C ALA A 305 -17.68 -18.00 -56.81
N ARG A 306 -16.51 -17.92 -57.45
CA ARG A 306 -16.35 -17.35 -58.81
C ARG A 306 -17.07 -18.20 -59.85
N ALA A 307 -16.85 -19.52 -59.86
CA ALA A 307 -17.50 -20.43 -60.78
C ALA A 307 -19.04 -20.34 -60.69
N ARG A 308 -19.58 -20.33 -59.46
CA ARG A 308 -21.03 -20.19 -59.24
C ARG A 308 -21.58 -18.83 -59.69
N ILE A 309 -20.79 -17.76 -59.62
CA ILE A 309 -21.17 -16.44 -60.14
C ILE A 309 -21.24 -16.47 -61.67
N GLU A 310 -20.30 -17.14 -62.33
CA GLU A 310 -20.29 -17.32 -63.79
C GLU A 310 -21.48 -18.16 -64.28
N GLU A 311 -21.90 -19.15 -63.47
CA GLU A 311 -23.15 -19.92 -63.67
C GLU A 311 -24.43 -19.09 -63.40
N GLY A 312 -24.30 -17.81 -63.04
CA GLY A 312 -25.43 -16.89 -62.85
C GLY A 312 -26.06 -16.89 -61.46
N GLN A 313 -25.50 -17.60 -60.47
CA GLN A 313 -26.04 -17.59 -59.12
C GLN A 313 -25.84 -16.24 -58.43
N SER A 314 -26.83 -15.82 -57.63
CA SER A 314 -26.76 -14.53 -56.94
C SER A 314 -25.70 -14.54 -55.84
N LYS A 315 -24.87 -13.49 -55.80
CA LYS A 315 -23.83 -13.28 -54.77
C LYS A 315 -24.40 -13.27 -53.34
N THR A 316 -25.68 -12.98 -53.17
CA THR A 316 -26.38 -13.05 -51.87
C THR A 316 -26.56 -14.48 -51.41
N SER A 317 -26.96 -15.38 -52.31
CA SER A 317 -27.16 -16.81 -52.00
C SER A 317 -25.82 -17.47 -51.65
N ILE A 318 -24.80 -17.20 -52.47
CA ILE A 318 -23.44 -17.73 -52.28
C ILE A 318 -22.84 -17.28 -50.94
N ALA A 319 -23.01 -16.00 -50.57
CA ALA A 319 -22.52 -15.50 -49.27
C ALA A 319 -23.20 -16.20 -48.10
N LYS A 320 -24.51 -16.47 -48.21
CA LYS A 320 -25.31 -17.14 -47.17
C LYS A 320 -24.89 -18.60 -47.01
N GLU A 321 -24.67 -19.32 -48.11
CA GLU A 321 -24.16 -20.71 -48.10
C GLU A 321 -22.75 -20.81 -47.51
N LEU A 322 -21.87 -19.87 -47.85
CA LEU A 322 -20.51 -19.82 -47.31
C LEU A 322 -20.44 -19.29 -45.87
N GLY A 323 -21.57 -18.93 -45.26
CA GLY A 323 -21.64 -18.46 -43.88
C GLY A 323 -20.96 -17.10 -43.65
N VAL A 324 -20.81 -16.28 -44.69
CA VAL A 324 -20.13 -14.97 -44.61
C VAL A 324 -21.06 -13.82 -44.97
N GLY A 325 -20.76 -12.62 -44.45
CA GLY A 325 -21.46 -11.42 -44.86
C GLY A 325 -21.22 -11.09 -46.33
N ARG A 326 -22.21 -10.52 -47.02
CA ARG A 326 -22.08 -10.06 -48.43
C ARG A 326 -20.81 -9.23 -48.63
N ALA A 327 -20.57 -8.25 -47.76
CA ALA A 327 -19.38 -7.39 -47.84
C ALA A 327 -18.06 -8.19 -47.77
N THR A 328 -18.02 -9.28 -47.00
CA THR A 328 -16.86 -10.18 -46.90
C THR A 328 -16.64 -10.94 -48.21
N LEU A 329 -17.71 -11.43 -48.85
CA LEU A 329 -17.63 -12.10 -50.15
C LEU A 329 -17.14 -11.13 -51.25
N TYR A 330 -17.72 -9.93 -51.33
CA TYR A 330 -17.28 -8.91 -52.31
C TYR A 330 -15.81 -8.54 -52.12
N ARG A 331 -15.36 -8.35 -50.87
CA ARG A 331 -13.97 -8.01 -50.57
C ARG A 331 -13.01 -9.16 -50.88
N ALA A 332 -13.44 -10.40 -50.68
CA ALA A 332 -12.64 -11.59 -51.03
C ALA A 332 -12.53 -11.78 -52.55
N LEU A 333 -13.57 -11.44 -53.31
CA LEU A 333 -13.55 -11.53 -54.77
C LEU A 333 -12.72 -10.42 -55.44
N GLY A 334 -12.62 -9.24 -54.80
CA GLY A 334 -11.91 -8.06 -55.32
C GLY A 334 -10.47 -7.83 -54.82
N GLN A 335 -9.94 -8.66 -53.91
CA GLN A 335 -8.52 -8.64 -53.56
C GLN A 335 -7.73 -9.50 -54.57
N GLN A 336 -7.06 -8.84 -55.52
CA GLN A 336 -6.04 -9.42 -56.39
C GLN A 336 -4.66 -9.33 -55.73
#